data_AF-A0A357Z6R2-F1
#
_entry.id   AF-A0A357Z6R2-F1
#
_cell.length_a   1.000
_cell.length_b   1.000
_cell.length_c   1.000
_cell.angle_alpha   90.00
_cell.angle_beta   90.00
_cell.angle_gamma   90.00
#
_symmetry.space_group_name_H-M   'P 1'
#
loop_
_entity.id
_entity.type
_entity.pdbx_description
1 polymer ?
#
loop_
_entity_poly.entity_id
_entity_poly.type
_entity_poly.pdbx_seq_one_letter_code
_entity_poly.pdbx_strand_id
1 'polypeptide(L)'
;GYRSYAQYFYSKKQAYNAEQKIKIDSVLAGGSLQPDTLTTKQKELNFSQWVLYGQIDKPAYFSIKIQNKQMLDTLPELNKLYEKNGFAFYKRLPK
;
A
#
# COMPACT_ATOMS: atom_id res chain seq x y z
N GLY A 1 10.08 21.90 -12.23
CA GLY A 1 10.41 20.55 -11.72
C GLY A 1 9.84 19.51 -12.66
N TYR A 2 10.62 18.52 -13.06
CA TYR A 2 10.18 17.45 -13.98
C TYR A 2 9.26 16.47 -13.24
N ARG A 3 8.06 16.23 -13.78
CA ARG A 3 7.20 15.12 -13.32
C ARG A 3 7.75 13.82 -13.89
N SER A 4 8.10 12.87 -13.02
CA SER A 4 8.61 11.56 -13.45
C SER A 4 7.46 10.69 -13.98
N TYR A 5 7.42 10.44 -15.30
CA TYR A 5 6.43 9.55 -15.94
C TYR A 5 6.85 8.06 -15.93
N ALA A 6 7.94 7.71 -15.24
CA ALA A 6 8.51 6.36 -15.20
C ALA A 6 7.47 5.27 -14.86
N GLN A 7 6.50 5.58 -14.00
CA GLN A 7 5.43 4.65 -13.63
C GLN A 7 4.56 4.18 -14.81
N TYR A 8 4.40 5.00 -15.86
CA TYR A 8 3.62 4.67 -17.05
C TYR A 8 4.38 3.80 -18.05
N PHE A 9 5.71 3.87 -18.06
CA PHE A 9 6.54 3.21 -19.08
C PHE A 9 7.26 1.97 -18.58
N TYR A 10 7.63 1.90 -17.30
CA TYR A 10 8.46 0.81 -16.77
C TYR A 10 7.67 -0.26 -15.99
N SER A 11 6.36 -0.10 -15.83
CA SER A 11 5.53 -1.12 -15.18
C SER A 11 4.57 -1.77 -16.18
N LYS A 12 4.82 -3.05 -16.51
CA LYS A 12 3.84 -3.90 -17.21
C LYS A 12 2.72 -4.29 -16.24
N LYS A 13 1.92 -3.33 -15.79
CA LYS A 13 0.81 -3.59 -14.86
C LYS A 13 -0.26 -4.41 -15.57
N GLN A 14 -0.49 -5.62 -15.11
CA GLN A 14 -1.64 -6.41 -15.53
C GLN A 14 -2.91 -5.79 -14.98
N ALA A 15 -3.97 -5.74 -15.80
CA ALA A 15 -5.27 -5.27 -15.35
C ALA A 15 -5.83 -6.19 -14.24
N TYR A 16 -6.46 -5.59 -13.24
CA TYR A 16 -7.16 -6.34 -12.20
C TYR A 16 -8.37 -7.06 -12.78
N ASN A 17 -8.60 -8.31 -12.33
CA ASN A 17 -9.84 -9.02 -12.62
C ASN A 17 -11.03 -8.41 -11.83
N ALA A 18 -12.26 -8.82 -12.11
CA ALA A 18 -13.45 -8.25 -11.48
C ALA A 18 -13.44 -8.39 -9.94
N GLU A 19 -13.04 -9.57 -9.44
CA GLU A 19 -12.97 -9.86 -8.00
C GLU A 19 -11.95 -8.97 -7.28
N GLN A 20 -10.77 -8.77 -7.87
CA GLN A 20 -9.74 -7.88 -7.34
C GLN A 20 -10.23 -6.44 -7.31
N LYS A 21 -10.95 -5.98 -8.33
CA LYS A 21 -11.55 -4.64 -8.35
C LYS A 21 -12.54 -4.47 -7.20
N ILE A 22 -13.47 -5.42 -7.03
CA ILE A 22 -14.46 -5.38 -5.94
C ILE A 22 -13.77 -5.35 -4.56
N LYS A 23 -12.72 -6.16 -4.36
CA LYS A 23 -11.95 -6.16 -3.12
C LYS A 23 -11.27 -4.82 -2.86
N ILE A 24 -10.63 -4.23 -3.86
CA ILE A 24 -9.96 -2.93 -3.75
C ILE A 24 -10.98 -1.82 -3.46
N ASP A 25 -12.10 -1.81 -4.19
CA ASP A 25 -13.15 -0.80 -4.01
C ASP A 25 -13.77 -0.90 -2.62
N SER A 26 -14.00 -2.12 -2.12
CA SER A 26 -14.47 -2.37 -0.75
C SER A 26 -13.51 -1.83 0.31
N VAL A 27 -12.20 -2.06 0.13
CA VAL A 27 -11.15 -1.53 1.03
C VAL A 27 -11.13 0.00 1.00
N LEU A 28 -11.16 0.60 -0.18
CA LEU A 28 -11.09 2.06 -0.33
C LEU A 28 -12.35 2.73 0.24
N ALA A 29 -13.53 2.17 -0.01
CA ALA A 29 -14.82 2.67 0.47
C ALA A 29 -15.09 2.36 1.95
N GLY A 30 -14.29 1.50 2.59
CA GLY A 30 -14.52 1.09 3.99
C GLY A 30 -15.88 0.42 4.19
N GLY A 31 -16.41 -0.26 3.16
CA GLY A 31 -17.72 -0.90 3.20
C GLY A 31 -18.93 0.02 2.97
N SER A 32 -18.74 1.31 2.67
CA SER A 32 -19.86 2.16 2.27
C SER A 32 -20.29 1.86 0.82
N LEU A 33 -21.61 1.72 0.59
CA LEU A 33 -22.20 1.57 -0.75
C LEU A 33 -22.25 2.90 -1.52
N GLN A 34 -21.80 3.99 -0.90
CA GLN A 34 -21.86 5.35 -1.42
C GLN A 34 -20.48 5.71 -2.00
N PRO A 35 -20.28 5.69 -3.33
CA PRO A 35 -18.96 5.78 -3.97
C PRO A 35 -18.22 7.11 -3.73
N ASP A 36 -18.90 8.15 -3.22
CA ASP A 36 -18.46 9.54 -3.36
C ASP A 36 -18.41 10.36 -2.06
N THR A 37 -18.56 9.74 -0.89
CA THR A 37 -18.47 10.48 0.40
C THR A 37 -17.06 10.53 0.98
N LEU A 38 -16.13 9.69 0.50
CA LEU A 38 -14.79 9.61 1.05
C LEU A 38 -13.80 10.51 0.31
N THR A 39 -13.14 11.38 1.06
CA THR A 39 -12.01 12.17 0.56
C THR A 39 -10.86 11.28 0.11
N THR A 40 -10.03 11.76 -0.81
CA THR A 40 -8.81 11.06 -1.26
C THR A 40 -7.93 10.64 -0.08
N LYS A 41 -7.81 11.51 0.93
CA LYS A 41 -7.05 11.23 2.16
C LYS A 41 -7.62 10.05 2.95
N GLN A 42 -8.94 9.93 3.02
CA GLN A 42 -9.58 8.81 3.70
C GLN A 42 -9.32 7.49 2.95
N LYS A 43 -9.43 7.51 1.62
CA LYS A 43 -9.14 6.35 0.77
C LYS A 43 -7.69 5.89 0.93
N GLU A 44 -6.73 6.81 0.97
CA GLU A 44 -5.32 6.51 1.22
C GLU A 44 -5.07 5.91 2.61
N LEU A 45 -5.76 6.43 3.63
CA LEU A 45 -5.66 5.91 4.99
C LEU A 45 -6.23 4.49 5.09
N ASN A 46 -7.41 4.25 4.51
CA ASN A 46 -8.03 2.93 4.48
C ASN A 46 -7.14 1.91 3.75
N PHE A 47 -6.59 2.28 2.60
CA PHE A 47 -5.65 1.43 1.87
C PHE A 47 -4.41 1.13 2.71
N SER A 48 -3.82 2.15 3.33
CA SER A 48 -2.64 2.00 4.18
C SER A 48 -2.89 1.06 5.37
N GLN A 49 -4.05 1.19 6.02
CA GLN A 49 -4.48 0.29 7.09
C GLN A 49 -4.67 -1.15 6.62
N TRP A 50 -5.31 -1.36 5.46
CA TRP A 50 -5.48 -2.70 4.89
C TRP A 50 -4.13 -3.36 4.53
N VAL A 51 -3.20 -2.61 3.95
CA VAL A 51 -1.89 -3.17 3.57
C VAL A 51 -1.03 -3.47 4.81
N LEU A 52 -1.18 -2.72 5.91
CA LEU A 52 -0.44 -2.95 7.16
C LEU A 52 -1.04 -4.05 8.04
N TYR A 53 -2.37 -4.11 8.16
CA TYR A 53 -3.06 -4.96 9.14
C TYR A 53 -4.09 -5.91 8.54
N GLY A 54 -4.61 -5.59 7.35
CA GLY A 54 -5.63 -6.39 6.68
C GLY A 54 -5.11 -7.67 6.06
N GLN A 55 -6.05 -8.48 5.56
CA GLN A 55 -5.74 -9.70 4.81
C GLN A 55 -5.35 -9.37 3.37
N ILE A 56 -4.05 -9.41 3.12
CA ILE A 56 -3.46 -9.22 1.80
C ILE A 56 -3.30 -10.57 1.09
N ASP A 57 -3.49 -10.57 -0.22
CA ASP A 57 -3.34 -11.73 -1.12
C ASP A 57 -2.02 -11.73 -1.89
N LYS A 58 -1.28 -10.61 -1.82
CA LYS A 58 -0.01 -10.39 -2.52
C LYS A 58 1.02 -9.81 -1.55
N PRO A 59 2.33 -10.05 -1.78
CA PRO A 59 3.36 -9.46 -0.95
C PRO A 59 3.31 -7.94 -1.04
N ALA A 60 3.34 -7.27 0.11
CA ALA A 60 3.38 -5.81 0.21
C ALA A 60 4.81 -5.34 0.49
N TYR A 61 5.24 -4.31 -0.23
CA TYR A 61 6.54 -3.67 -0.06
C TYR A 61 6.34 -2.24 0.41
N PHE A 62 7.09 -1.84 1.43
CA PHE A 62 7.04 -0.50 2.00
C PHE A 62 8.38 0.18 1.84
N SER A 63 8.35 1.47 1.50
CA SER A 63 9.50 2.36 1.53
C SER A 63 9.13 3.55 2.40
N ILE A 64 9.89 3.76 3.47
CA ILE A 64 9.66 4.85 4.41
C ILE A 64 10.97 5.58 4.70
N LYS A 65 10.89 6.86 5.03
CA LYS A 65 12.03 7.60 5.58
C LYS A 65 12.48 6.95 6.89
N ILE A 66 13.78 6.83 7.07
CA ILE A 66 14.39 6.18 8.25
C ILE A 66 13.96 6.79 9.59
N GLN A 67 13.60 8.08 9.60
CA GLN A 67 13.11 8.81 10.79
C GLN A 67 11.75 8.29 11.28
N ASN A 68 10.89 7.82 10.38
CA ASN A 68 9.52 7.41 10.71
C ASN A 68 9.39 5.88 10.86
N LYS A 69 10.51 5.17 10.88
CA LYS A 69 10.52 3.70 10.82
C LYS A 69 10.10 3.02 12.13
N GLN A 70 10.10 3.76 13.24
CA GLN A 70 9.85 3.23 14.59
C GLN A 70 8.55 2.41 14.66
N MET A 71 7.46 2.91 14.06
CA MET A 71 6.19 2.19 14.03
C MET A 71 6.30 0.84 13.30
N LEU A 72 6.95 0.82 12.14
CA LEU A 72 7.07 -0.40 11.31
C LEU A 72 8.01 -1.43 11.94
N ASP A 73 9.04 -0.97 12.66
CA ASP A 73 9.95 -1.85 13.40
C ASP A 73 9.24 -2.60 14.55
N THR A 74 8.12 -2.09 15.05
CA THR A 74 7.33 -2.79 16.10
C THR A 74 6.39 -3.86 15.55
N LEU A 75 6.17 -3.93 14.23
CA LEU A 75 5.21 -4.84 13.64
C LEU A 75 5.87 -6.18 13.30
N PRO A 76 5.51 -7.29 13.98
CA PRO A 76 6.16 -8.58 13.78
C PRO A 76 5.86 -9.22 12.41
N GLU A 77 4.80 -8.77 11.73
CA GLU A 77 4.46 -9.26 10.38
C GLU A 77 5.32 -8.64 9.28
N LEU A 78 6.07 -7.58 9.58
CA LEU A 78 6.93 -6.91 8.63
C LEU A 78 8.37 -7.39 8.76
N ASN A 79 8.89 -7.92 7.66
CA ASN A 79 10.30 -8.25 7.54
C ASN A 79 11.05 -7.04 6.99
N LYS A 80 11.95 -6.47 7.79
CA LYS A 80 12.88 -5.43 7.33
C LYS A 80 13.87 -6.04 6.34
N LEU A 81 13.96 -5.48 5.14
CA LEU A 81 14.85 -5.96 4.08
C LEU A 81 16.22 -5.29 4.18
N TYR A 82 16.27 -3.96 4.06
CA TYR A 82 17.50 -3.17 4.11
C TYR A 82 17.19 -1.68 4.30
N GLU A 83 18.24 -0.91 4.59
CA GLU A 83 18.21 0.55 4.62
C GLU A 83 19.21 1.11 3.62
N LYS A 84 18.82 2.12 2.83
CA LYS A 84 19.70 2.77 1.84
C LYS A 84 19.25 4.20 1.58
N ASN A 85 20.19 5.14 1.52
CA ASN A 85 19.96 6.55 1.17
C ASN A 85 18.87 7.25 2.01
N GLY A 86 18.79 6.95 3.31
CA GLY A 86 17.79 7.55 4.21
C GLY A 86 16.39 6.92 4.13
N PHE A 87 16.23 5.81 3.40
CA PHE A 87 15.01 5.02 3.36
C PHE A 87 15.22 3.64 3.98
N ALA A 88 14.17 3.14 4.64
CA ALA A 88 14.06 1.79 5.13
C ALA A 88 13.01 1.03 4.31
N PHE A 89 13.36 -0.19 3.90
CA PHE A 89 12.54 -1.05 3.07
C PHE A 89 12.04 -2.25 3.85
N TYR A 90 10.75 -2.54 3.76
CA TYR A 90 10.10 -3.64 4.45
C TYR A 90 9.27 -4.48 3.50
N LYS A 91 9.04 -5.73 3.86
CA LYS A 91 8.21 -6.70 3.15
C LYS A 91 7.24 -7.39 4.10
N ARG A 92 5.96 -7.41 3.75
CA ARG A 92 4.93 -8.23 4.42
C ARG A 92 4.48 -9.31 3.45
N LEU A 93 4.46 -10.56 3.91
CA LEU A 93 3.91 -11.68 3.14
C LEU A 93 2.43 -11.85 3.45
N PRO A 94 1.62 -12.32 2.48
CA PRO A 94 0.25 -12.73 2.77
C PRO A 94 0.26 -13.89 3.77
N LYS A 95 -0.76 -13.93 4.64
CA LYS A 95 -1.02 -15.04 5.56
C LYS A 95 -1.91 -16.08 4.90
#